data_AF-A0AAN8WIG8-F1
#
_entry.id   AF-A0AAN8WIG8-F1
#
_cell.length_a   1.000
_cell.length_b   1.000
_cell.length_c   1.000
_cell.angle_alpha   90.00
_cell.angle_beta   90.00
_cell.angle_gamma   90.00
#
_symmetry.space_group_name_H-M   'P 1'
#
loop_
_entity.id
_entity.type
_entity.pdbx_description
1 polymer ?
#
loop_
_entity_poly.entity_id
_entity_poly.type
_entity_poly.pdbx_seq_one_letter_code
_entity_poly.pdbx_strand_id
1 'polypeptide(L)'
;MKSWLILLSVLGALTLTNAGKESKVLKKAHNEEHKKHLAEIEEKLEHLRQMEQEIESEIAMAEEEELDLYSEDSDGNTDETDDLFDDDDVLAVEDEEEEEDPRAPCSEMYCGAGRQCIIRNDGEGECVCVSSCEEEVDPRRRVCSSLNETWMSDCELYRQRCLCEDEEAKCVREEYGHMHIDYYGECKEFENCKDSELADFPRRMSEWLFNIMRDMADRKTLSQHYLRLEQEAESNPSKQWTNAVVWKWCELDSHPRNRAVSRHELFPIRAPLLALEHCIGTFLDSCDPDDDHEITIHEWAKCTKLSVDDVSKLEDLCEDIRDA
;
A
#
# COMPACT_ATOMS: atom_id res chain seq x y z
N MET A 1 -2.04 -43.62 -70.19
CA MET A 1 -1.79 -43.52 -68.73
C MET A 1 -0.44 -42.91 -68.35
N LYS A 2 0.62 -42.98 -69.17
CA LYS A 2 1.97 -42.46 -68.79
C LYS A 2 2.19 -40.95 -68.99
N SER A 3 1.32 -40.24 -69.73
CA SER A 3 1.50 -38.80 -70.01
C SER A 3 0.92 -37.86 -68.95
N TRP A 4 -0.02 -38.34 -68.12
CA TRP A 4 -0.67 -37.51 -67.09
C TRP A 4 0.12 -37.47 -65.77
N LEU A 5 0.90 -38.51 -65.49
CA LEU A 5 1.80 -38.58 -64.33
C LEU A 5 3.00 -37.62 -64.43
N ILE A 6 3.47 -37.31 -65.65
CA ILE A 6 4.58 -36.37 -65.85
C ILE A 6 4.13 -34.94 -65.60
N LEU A 7 2.92 -34.56 -66.05
CA LEU A 7 2.36 -33.22 -65.84
C LEU A 7 2.06 -32.92 -64.36
N LEU A 8 1.61 -33.91 -63.57
CA LEU A 8 1.44 -33.77 -62.12
C LEU A 8 2.78 -33.65 -61.38
N SER A 9 3.84 -34.32 -61.85
CA SER A 9 5.18 -34.19 -61.24
C SER A 9 5.84 -32.82 -61.49
N VAL A 10 5.58 -32.21 -62.66
CA VAL A 10 6.13 -30.89 -63.02
C VAL A 10 5.36 -29.76 -62.32
N LEU A 11 4.04 -29.86 -62.18
CA LEU A 11 3.26 -28.90 -61.37
C LEU A 11 3.61 -28.98 -59.88
N GLY A 12 3.80 -30.18 -59.32
CA GLY A 12 4.22 -30.34 -57.92
C GLY A 12 5.62 -29.76 -57.62
N ALA A 13 6.54 -29.83 -58.58
CA ALA A 13 7.88 -29.25 -58.43
C ALA A 13 7.91 -27.72 -58.54
N LEU A 14 7.02 -27.11 -59.36
CA LEU A 14 6.90 -25.64 -59.42
C LEU A 14 6.21 -25.05 -58.17
N THR A 15 5.26 -25.75 -57.54
CA THR A 15 4.60 -25.26 -56.31
C THR A 15 5.48 -25.36 -55.06
N LEU A 16 6.36 -26.37 -54.96
CA LEU A 16 7.27 -26.55 -53.82
C LEU A 16 8.43 -25.52 -53.81
N THR A 17 8.90 -25.08 -54.98
CA THR A 17 10.00 -24.10 -55.07
C THR A 17 9.55 -22.67 -54.78
N ASN A 18 8.26 -22.35 -54.97
CA ASN A 18 7.71 -21.02 -54.69
C ASN A 18 7.41 -20.84 -53.19
N ALA A 19 6.81 -21.84 -52.53
CA ALA A 19 6.53 -21.83 -51.09
C ALA A 19 7.81 -21.72 -50.22
N GLY A 20 8.91 -22.37 -50.64
CA GLY A 20 10.19 -22.29 -49.95
C GLY A 20 10.92 -20.95 -50.08
N LYS A 21 10.62 -20.16 -51.12
CA LYS A 21 11.15 -18.79 -51.30
C LYS A 21 10.34 -17.79 -50.47
N GLU A 22 9.02 -17.90 -50.45
CA GLU A 22 8.14 -17.03 -49.65
C GLU A 22 8.41 -17.18 -48.14
N SER A 23 8.60 -18.40 -47.63
CA SER A 23 8.95 -18.64 -46.21
C SER A 23 10.31 -18.05 -45.80
N LYS A 24 11.30 -18.04 -46.70
CA LYS A 24 12.62 -17.43 -46.43
C LYS A 24 12.56 -15.91 -46.44
N VAL A 25 11.74 -15.32 -47.31
CA VAL A 25 11.53 -13.86 -47.36
C VAL A 25 10.80 -13.37 -46.11
N LEU A 26 9.76 -14.08 -45.66
CA LEU A 26 9.04 -13.75 -44.42
C LEU A 26 9.94 -13.86 -43.17
N LYS A 27 10.75 -14.92 -43.06
CA LYS A 27 11.71 -15.08 -41.95
C LYS A 27 12.77 -13.99 -41.94
N LYS A 28 13.23 -13.54 -43.11
CA LYS A 28 14.17 -12.43 -43.22
C LYS A 28 13.52 -11.11 -42.80
N ALA A 29 12.29 -10.84 -43.26
CA ALA A 29 11.55 -9.63 -42.88
C ALA A 29 11.28 -9.56 -41.37
N HIS A 30 10.85 -10.67 -40.75
CA HIS A 30 10.65 -10.76 -39.30
C HIS A 30 11.95 -10.56 -38.51
N ASN A 31 13.09 -11.03 -39.03
CA ASN A 31 14.38 -10.83 -38.37
C ASN A 31 14.85 -9.37 -38.43
N GLU A 32 14.61 -8.67 -39.55
CA GLU A 32 14.90 -7.24 -39.66
C GLU A 32 13.99 -6.39 -38.77
N GLU A 33 12.70 -6.76 -38.66
CA GLU A 33 11.75 -6.07 -37.78
C GLU A 33 12.10 -6.26 -36.29
N HIS A 34 12.46 -7.49 -35.89
CA HIS A 34 12.95 -7.77 -34.54
C HIS A 34 14.24 -7.01 -34.22
N LYS A 35 15.16 -6.90 -35.20
CA LYS A 35 16.40 -6.13 -35.05
C LYS A 35 16.15 -4.63 -34.90
N LYS A 36 15.16 -4.10 -35.62
CA LYS A 36 14.74 -2.69 -35.48
C LYS A 36 14.13 -2.42 -34.10
N HIS A 37 13.30 -3.34 -33.60
CA HIS A 37 12.71 -3.23 -32.27
C HIS A 37 13.76 -3.32 -31.15
N LEU A 38 14.76 -4.20 -31.30
CA LEU A 38 15.90 -4.26 -30.37
C LEU A 38 16.71 -2.95 -30.35
N ALA A 39 16.94 -2.33 -31.52
CA ALA A 39 17.63 -1.04 -31.59
C ALA A 39 16.83 0.08 -30.91
N GLU A 40 15.50 0.07 -31.02
CA GLU A 40 14.63 1.03 -30.32
C GLU A 40 14.62 0.81 -28.79
N ILE A 41 14.71 -0.45 -28.34
CA ILE A 41 14.87 -0.77 -26.92
C ILE A 41 16.23 -0.28 -26.40
N GLU A 42 17.31 -0.51 -27.16
CA GLU A 42 18.66 -0.05 -26.79
C GLU A 42 18.73 1.48 -26.68
N GLU A 43 18.07 2.21 -27.59
CA GLU A 43 17.97 3.68 -27.53
C GLU A 43 17.20 4.16 -26.29
N LYS A 44 16.08 3.51 -25.96
CA LYS A 44 15.31 3.82 -24.74
C LYS A 44 16.08 3.49 -23.46
N LEU A 45 16.86 2.41 -23.47
CA LEU A 45 17.71 2.00 -22.35
C LEU A 45 18.82 3.03 -22.10
N GLU A 46 19.41 3.58 -23.16
CA GLU A 46 20.43 4.62 -23.03
C GLU A 46 19.83 5.93 -22.49
N HIS A 47 18.63 6.30 -22.95
CA HIS A 47 17.92 7.46 -22.41
C HIS A 47 17.56 7.28 -20.93
N LEU A 48 17.13 6.10 -20.52
CA LEU A 48 16.83 5.80 -19.11
C LEU A 48 18.08 5.88 -18.22
N ARG A 49 19.23 5.40 -18.69
CA ARG A 49 20.50 5.54 -17.96
C ARG A 49 20.92 7.00 -17.80
N GLN A 50 20.67 7.81 -18.83
CA GLN A 50 20.99 9.23 -18.76
C GLN A 50 20.10 9.95 -17.73
N MET A 51 18.81 9.61 -17.67
CA MET A 51 17.90 10.12 -16.64
C MET A 51 18.29 9.65 -15.23
N GLU A 52 18.73 8.40 -15.09
CA GLU A 52 19.19 7.84 -13.80
C GLU A 52 20.41 8.62 -13.27
N GLN A 53 21.39 8.94 -14.12
CA GLN A 53 22.54 9.75 -13.75
C GLN A 53 22.16 11.19 -13.36
N GLU A 54 21.15 11.77 -14.02
CA GLU A 54 20.66 13.12 -13.70
C GLU A 54 20.00 13.12 -12.31
N ILE A 55 19.14 12.14 -12.02
CA ILE A 55 18.51 11.96 -10.71
C ILE A 55 19.55 11.72 -9.61
N GLU A 56 20.55 10.87 -9.84
CA GLU A 56 21.64 10.65 -8.87
C GLU A 56 22.41 11.93 -8.56
N SER A 57 22.62 12.80 -9.57
CA SER A 57 23.28 14.09 -9.37
C SER A 57 22.42 15.08 -8.59
N GLU A 58 21.10 15.11 -8.81
CA GLU A 58 20.16 15.94 -8.05
C GLU A 58 20.07 15.49 -6.59
N ILE A 59 20.05 14.19 -6.33
CA ILE A 59 20.05 13.64 -4.97
C ILE A 59 21.36 14.00 -4.25
N ALA A 60 22.51 13.84 -4.90
CA ALA A 60 23.79 14.20 -4.29
C ALA A 60 23.90 15.69 -3.93
N MET A 61 23.34 16.57 -4.77
CA MET A 61 23.28 18.00 -4.48
C MET A 61 22.34 18.31 -3.31
N ALA A 62 21.20 17.63 -3.21
CA ALA A 62 20.28 17.79 -2.09
C ALA A 62 20.87 17.26 -0.77
N GLU A 63 21.64 16.17 -0.81
CA GLU A 63 22.35 15.63 0.35
C GLU A 63 23.48 16.57 0.84
N GLU A 64 24.19 17.25 -0.07
CA GLU A 64 25.17 18.28 0.30
C GLU A 64 24.49 19.50 0.92
N GLU A 65 23.33 19.93 0.40
CA GLU A 65 22.55 21.05 0.94
C GLU A 65 21.95 20.70 2.33
N GLU A 66 21.53 19.45 2.53
CA GLU A 66 21.10 18.94 3.83
C GLU A 66 22.26 18.87 4.84
N LEU A 67 23.46 18.45 4.40
CA LEU A 67 24.65 18.39 5.26
C LEU A 67 25.10 19.78 5.74
N ASP A 68 25.03 20.79 4.88
CA ASP A 68 25.37 22.18 5.26
C ASP A 68 24.36 22.74 6.28
N LEU A 69 23.07 22.35 6.21
CA LEU A 69 22.01 22.77 7.13
C LEU A 69 22.18 22.19 8.56
N TYR A 70 22.79 21.02 8.72
CA TYR A 70 23.03 20.39 10.04
C TYR A 70 24.38 20.76 10.67
N SER A 71 25.25 21.49 9.96
CA SER A 71 26.58 21.85 10.45
C SER A 71 26.61 23.08 11.39
N GLU A 72 25.50 23.82 11.52
CA GLU A 72 25.42 25.01 12.37
C GLU A 72 24.95 24.73 13.82
N ASP A 73 24.48 23.52 14.15
CA ASP A 73 23.87 23.20 15.46
C ASP A 73 24.58 22.09 16.26
N SER A 74 25.91 22.03 16.25
CA SER A 74 26.63 21.16 17.18
C SER A 74 28.02 21.69 17.56
N ASP A 75 28.10 22.40 18.67
CA ASP A 75 29.31 22.43 19.48
C ASP A 75 29.00 22.31 20.98
N GLY A 76 29.02 21.06 21.44
CA GLY A 76 28.97 20.65 22.83
C GLY A 76 30.26 19.92 23.26
N ASN A 77 31.32 20.69 23.49
CA ASN A 77 32.44 20.54 24.45
C ASN A 77 33.14 19.17 24.69
N THR A 78 34.46 19.12 24.43
CA THR A 78 35.46 18.52 25.35
C THR A 78 36.81 19.27 25.32
N ASP A 79 37.05 20.02 26.41
CA ASP A 79 38.28 20.32 27.19
C ASP A 79 39.72 20.23 26.61
N GLU A 80 40.52 21.20 27.10
CA GLU A 80 41.97 21.47 27.05
C GLU A 80 42.63 21.94 25.74
N THR A 81 42.89 23.26 25.62
CA THR A 81 44.23 23.87 25.86
C THR A 81 44.23 25.39 25.58
N ASP A 82 45.06 26.12 26.33
CA ASP A 82 45.32 27.57 26.26
C ASP A 82 45.59 28.10 24.84
N ASP A 83 44.95 29.22 24.46
CA ASP A 83 45.68 30.46 24.16
C ASP A 83 44.74 31.66 23.92
N LEU A 84 45.07 32.74 24.62
CA LEU A 84 44.66 34.14 24.54
C LEU A 84 44.30 34.65 23.15
N PHE A 85 43.17 35.35 22.97
CA PHE A 85 43.07 36.66 22.29
C PHE A 85 41.78 37.39 22.71
N ASP A 86 41.95 38.54 23.38
CA ASP A 86 40.95 39.61 23.50
C ASP A 86 40.63 40.19 22.11
N ASP A 87 39.36 40.46 21.82
CA ASP A 87 38.93 41.75 21.24
C ASP A 87 37.40 41.89 21.26
N ASP A 88 36.97 43.08 21.68
CA ASP A 88 35.62 43.63 21.71
C ASP A 88 34.86 43.46 20.38
N ASP A 89 33.64 42.92 20.40
CA ASP A 89 32.51 43.57 19.73
C ASP A 89 31.17 43.14 20.36
N VAL A 90 30.49 44.09 20.98
CA VAL A 90 29.14 43.95 21.52
C VAL A 90 28.18 44.20 20.37
N LEU A 91 27.67 43.14 19.74
CA LEU A 91 26.49 43.23 18.89
C LEU A 91 25.26 42.79 19.70
N ALA A 92 24.43 43.78 20.02
CA ALA A 92 23.10 43.55 20.56
C ALA A 92 22.30 42.74 19.54
N VAL A 93 22.01 41.48 19.88
CA VAL A 93 20.93 40.74 19.24
C VAL A 93 19.66 41.42 19.72
N GLU A 94 19.04 42.20 18.84
CA GLU A 94 17.68 42.65 19.02
C GLU A 94 16.82 41.39 19.09
N ASP A 95 16.03 41.24 20.16
CA ASP A 95 15.04 40.18 20.30
C ASP A 95 14.17 40.18 19.04
N GLU A 96 14.39 39.24 18.12
CA GLU A 96 13.42 38.94 17.07
C GLU A 96 12.21 38.38 17.81
N GLU A 97 11.13 39.17 17.87
CA GLU A 97 9.82 38.67 18.28
C GLU A 97 9.53 37.45 17.40
N GLU A 98 9.60 36.24 17.98
CA GLU A 98 9.08 35.04 17.35
C GLU A 98 7.61 35.35 17.01
N GLU A 99 7.32 35.61 15.73
CA GLU A 99 5.94 35.66 15.27
C GLU A 99 5.37 34.25 15.48
N GLU A 100 4.64 34.05 16.59
CA GLU A 100 3.87 32.83 16.82
C GLU A 100 3.02 32.55 15.57
N ASP A 101 3.34 31.50 14.81
CA ASP A 101 2.60 31.12 13.60
C ASP A 101 1.11 30.99 13.98
N PRO A 102 0.21 31.81 13.42
CA PRO A 102 -1.21 31.78 13.75
C PRO A 102 -1.90 30.43 13.48
N ARG A 103 -1.21 29.47 12.85
CA ARG A 103 -1.69 28.10 12.59
C ARG A 103 -1.17 27.05 13.58
N ALA A 104 -0.24 27.41 14.46
CA ALA A 104 0.47 26.47 15.35
C ALA A 104 -0.45 25.48 16.11
N PRO A 105 -1.62 25.85 16.66
CA PRO A 105 -2.47 24.91 17.40
C PRO A 105 -3.07 23.78 16.56
N CYS A 106 -3.27 24.00 15.26
CA CYS A 106 -3.89 23.02 14.36
C CYS A 106 -2.88 22.31 13.44
N SER A 107 -1.64 22.78 13.36
CA SER A 107 -0.61 22.19 12.50
C SER A 107 -0.21 20.78 12.94
N GLU A 108 -0.16 20.52 14.26
CA GLU A 108 0.22 19.21 14.83
C GLU A 108 -0.97 18.42 15.40
N MET A 109 -2.17 19.01 15.43
CA MET A 109 -3.34 18.38 16.03
C MET A 109 -4.01 17.39 15.06
N TYR A 110 -3.94 16.10 15.39
CA TYR A 110 -4.66 15.06 14.66
C TYR A 110 -6.13 15.00 15.09
N CYS A 111 -7.04 15.26 14.15
CA CYS A 111 -8.47 15.05 14.32
C CYS A 111 -8.90 13.72 13.70
N GLY A 112 -9.81 13.00 14.37
CA GLY A 112 -10.38 11.76 13.84
C GLY A 112 -11.17 11.97 12.54
N ALA A 113 -11.51 10.86 11.87
CA ALA A 113 -12.19 10.89 10.57
C ALA A 113 -13.50 11.70 10.62
N GLY A 114 -13.68 12.60 9.65
CA GLY A 114 -14.85 13.49 9.58
C GLY A 114 -14.78 14.73 10.46
N ARG A 115 -13.66 14.94 11.16
CA ARG A 115 -13.38 16.15 11.94
C ARG A 115 -12.24 16.95 11.31
N GLN A 116 -12.26 18.26 11.53
CA GLN A 116 -11.23 19.21 11.13
C GLN A 116 -10.85 20.10 12.32
N CYS A 117 -9.59 20.50 12.42
CA CYS A 117 -9.16 21.43 13.46
C CYS A 117 -9.54 22.86 13.10
N ILE A 118 -10.14 23.58 14.05
CA ILE A 118 -10.38 25.02 13.97
C ILE A 118 -9.76 25.71 15.20
N ILE A 119 -9.26 26.93 15.02
CA ILE A 119 -8.71 27.73 16.11
C ILE A 119 -9.84 28.57 16.71
N ARG A 120 -10.08 28.42 18.02
CA ARG A 120 -11.06 29.22 18.76
C ARG A 120 -10.51 30.60 19.12
N ASN A 121 -11.39 31.47 19.61
CA ASN A 121 -11.04 32.85 19.99
C ASN A 121 -10.04 32.95 21.16
N ASP A 122 -9.85 31.86 21.90
CA ASP A 122 -8.89 31.69 22.99
C ASP A 122 -7.50 31.25 22.52
N GLY A 123 -7.34 30.98 21.21
CA GLY A 123 -6.09 30.48 20.63
C GLY A 123 -5.94 28.95 20.71
N GLU A 124 -6.90 28.21 21.25
CA GLU A 124 -6.84 26.74 21.32
C GLU A 124 -7.39 26.09 20.05
N GLY A 125 -6.75 25.00 19.61
CA GLY A 125 -7.24 24.15 18.52
C GLY A 125 -8.34 23.20 18.99
N GLU A 126 -9.44 23.12 18.25
CA GLU A 126 -10.56 22.20 18.53
C GLU A 126 -10.94 21.40 17.27
N CYS A 127 -11.13 20.09 17.43
CA CYS A 127 -11.63 19.21 16.38
C CYS A 127 -13.17 19.26 16.29
N VAL A 128 -13.68 19.94 15.27
CA VAL A 128 -15.12 20.03 14.96
C VAL A 128 -15.46 19.20 13.72
N CYS A 129 -16.73 18.85 13.51
CA CYS A 129 -17.14 18.17 12.28
C CYS A 129 -16.82 19.00 11.03
N VAL A 130 -16.40 18.31 9.96
CA VAL A 130 -16.10 18.94 8.66
C VAL A 130 -17.31 19.74 8.17
N SER A 131 -17.08 21.00 7.81
CA SER A 131 -18.16 21.92 7.46
C SER A 131 -18.83 21.55 6.13
N SER A 132 -18.02 21.21 5.13
CA SER A 132 -18.42 20.79 3.78
C SER A 132 -17.32 19.94 3.14
N CYS A 133 -17.72 18.95 2.35
CA CYS A 133 -16.79 18.16 1.52
C CYS A 133 -16.76 18.70 0.09
N GLU A 134 -15.66 18.46 -0.62
CA GLU A 134 -15.57 18.72 -2.06
C GLU A 134 -16.48 17.75 -2.84
N GLU A 135 -17.03 18.23 -3.95
CA GLU A 135 -17.91 17.41 -4.77
C GLU A 135 -17.10 16.38 -5.57
N GLU A 136 -17.17 15.13 -5.13
CA GLU A 136 -16.52 14.00 -5.80
C GLU A 136 -17.38 13.48 -6.96
N VAL A 137 -16.90 13.69 -8.19
CA VAL A 137 -17.58 13.23 -9.41
C VAL A 137 -17.16 11.82 -9.84
N ASP A 138 -16.01 11.34 -9.36
CA ASP A 138 -15.46 10.03 -9.75
C ASP A 138 -16.26 8.90 -9.08
N PRO A 139 -16.94 8.02 -9.85
CA PRO A 139 -17.67 6.90 -9.27
C PRO A 139 -16.81 5.95 -8.43
N ARG A 140 -15.48 5.92 -8.65
CA ARG A 140 -14.55 5.10 -7.87
C ARG A 140 -14.28 5.64 -6.47
N ARG A 141 -14.60 6.91 -6.20
CA ARG A 141 -14.47 7.57 -4.89
C ARG A 141 -15.70 7.38 -4.00
N ARG A 142 -16.79 6.83 -4.55
CA ARG A 142 -17.98 6.47 -3.78
C ARG A 142 -17.64 5.40 -2.76
N VAL A 143 -18.46 5.29 -1.72
CA VAL A 143 -18.30 4.28 -0.67
C VAL A 143 -19.63 3.66 -0.32
N CYS A 144 -19.62 2.37 0.04
CA CYS A 144 -20.77 1.69 0.60
C CYS A 144 -20.65 1.68 2.12
N SER A 145 -21.70 2.11 2.80
CA SER A 145 -21.77 2.13 4.26
C SER A 145 -22.21 0.80 4.85
N SER A 146 -21.96 0.59 6.14
CA SER A 146 -22.47 -0.56 6.92
C SER A 146 -24.00 -0.68 6.96
N LEU A 147 -24.73 0.37 6.55
CA LEU A 147 -26.18 0.40 6.39
C LEU A 147 -26.64 0.06 4.96
N ASN A 148 -25.70 -0.39 4.11
CA ASN A 148 -25.91 -0.70 2.70
C ASN A 148 -26.42 0.49 1.86
N GLU A 149 -25.91 1.69 2.19
CA GLU A 149 -26.18 2.93 1.44
C GLU A 149 -24.92 3.45 0.77
N THR A 150 -25.07 3.86 -0.49
CA THR A 150 -23.98 4.45 -1.28
C THR A 150 -23.83 5.94 -0.97
N TRP A 151 -22.62 6.34 -0.61
CA TRP A 151 -22.24 7.73 -0.39
C TRP A 151 -21.34 8.22 -1.52
N MET A 152 -21.40 9.52 -1.79
CA MET A 152 -20.64 10.14 -2.89
C MET A 152 -19.14 10.13 -2.65
N SER A 153 -18.73 10.30 -1.39
CA SER A 153 -17.34 10.23 -0.94
C SER A 153 -17.27 9.68 0.48
N ASP A 154 -16.09 9.22 0.87
CA ASP A 154 -15.73 8.91 2.25
C ASP A 154 -15.87 10.14 3.17
N CYS A 155 -15.49 11.33 2.70
CA CYS A 155 -15.66 12.58 3.45
C CYS A 155 -17.12 12.81 3.86
N GLU A 156 -18.08 12.69 2.94
CA GLU A 156 -19.50 12.92 3.25
C GLU A 156 -20.05 11.91 4.28
N LEU A 157 -19.62 10.65 4.18
CA LEU A 157 -19.98 9.61 5.14
C LEU A 157 -19.44 9.94 6.53
N TYR A 158 -18.15 10.24 6.65
CA TYR A 158 -17.53 10.56 7.94
C TYR A 158 -18.06 11.86 8.54
N ARG A 159 -18.33 12.86 7.71
CA ARG A 159 -18.98 14.10 8.12
C ARG A 159 -20.36 13.82 8.69
N GLN A 160 -21.19 13.04 7.99
CA GLN A 160 -22.53 12.71 8.47
C GLN A 160 -22.49 11.91 9.78
N ARG A 161 -21.54 10.98 9.89
CA ARG A 161 -21.27 10.25 11.13
C ARG A 161 -20.95 11.19 12.28
N CYS A 162 -19.97 12.08 12.09
CA CYS A 162 -19.57 13.07 13.09
C CYS A 162 -20.76 13.94 13.56
N LEU A 163 -21.55 14.46 12.62
CA LEU A 163 -22.72 15.29 12.94
C LEU A 163 -23.77 14.53 13.77
N CYS A 164 -23.89 13.22 13.57
CA CYS A 164 -24.84 12.40 14.31
C CYS A 164 -24.27 11.88 15.64
N GLU A 165 -22.96 11.64 15.73
CA GLU A 165 -22.27 11.38 17.00
C GLU A 165 -22.37 12.60 17.95
N ASP A 166 -22.25 13.82 17.42
CA ASP A 166 -22.31 15.07 18.19
C ASP A 166 -23.75 15.63 18.36
N GLU A 167 -24.78 14.86 17.95
CA GLU A 167 -26.20 15.24 18.02
C GLU A 167 -26.53 16.62 17.39
N GLU A 168 -25.81 16.99 16.33
CA GLU A 168 -26.01 18.27 15.65
C GLU A 168 -27.35 18.33 14.88
N ALA A 169 -27.91 19.54 14.74
CA ALA A 169 -29.16 19.76 14.01
C ALA A 169 -29.11 19.34 12.52
N LYS A 170 -27.91 19.21 11.94
CA LYS A 170 -27.70 18.74 10.56
C LYS A 170 -27.61 17.21 10.45
N CYS A 171 -27.70 16.48 11.56
CA CYS A 171 -27.82 15.03 11.53
C CYS A 171 -29.11 14.62 10.81
N VAL A 172 -29.00 13.70 9.84
CA VAL A 172 -30.15 13.23 9.06
C VAL A 172 -30.85 12.06 9.77
N ARG A 173 -30.09 11.11 10.32
CA ARG A 173 -30.60 9.95 11.08
C ARG A 173 -29.64 9.58 12.21
N GLU A 174 -30.18 9.32 13.40
CA GLU A 174 -29.40 8.95 14.60
C GLU A 174 -28.53 7.71 14.38
N GLU A 175 -29.01 6.73 13.59
CA GLU A 175 -28.25 5.52 13.24
C GLU A 175 -26.94 5.77 12.49
N TYR A 176 -26.78 6.96 11.88
CA TYR A 176 -25.54 7.35 11.23
C TYR A 176 -24.39 7.60 12.21
N GLY A 177 -24.65 7.77 13.50
CA GLY A 177 -23.60 7.92 14.51
C GLY A 177 -22.66 6.70 14.62
N HIS A 178 -23.15 5.50 14.26
CA HIS A 178 -22.35 4.27 14.27
C HIS A 178 -22.02 3.74 12.86
N MET A 179 -22.33 4.54 11.84
CA MET A 179 -22.07 4.19 10.45
C MET A 179 -20.56 4.20 10.17
N HIS A 180 -20.10 3.23 9.41
CA HIS A 180 -18.73 3.17 8.91
C HIS A 180 -18.74 2.73 7.44
N ILE A 181 -17.62 2.93 6.75
CA ILE A 181 -17.43 2.39 5.41
C ILE A 181 -17.32 0.87 5.54
N ASP A 182 -18.11 0.12 4.78
CA ASP A 182 -17.96 -1.33 4.66
C ASP A 182 -16.97 -1.66 3.53
N TYR A 183 -17.08 -0.97 2.39
CA TYR A 183 -16.12 -1.07 1.29
C TYR A 183 -16.15 0.13 0.33
N TYR A 184 -15.10 0.26 -0.47
CA TYR A 184 -14.97 1.32 -1.49
C TYR A 184 -15.71 0.97 -2.79
N GLY A 185 -16.42 1.94 -3.34
CA GLY A 185 -17.31 1.82 -4.49
C GLY A 185 -18.79 1.93 -4.12
N GLU A 186 -19.66 1.77 -5.11
CA GLU A 186 -21.11 1.76 -4.89
C GLU A 186 -21.57 0.47 -4.19
N CYS A 187 -22.67 0.56 -3.44
CA CYS A 187 -23.30 -0.62 -2.86
C CYS A 187 -23.76 -1.61 -3.95
N LYS A 188 -23.46 -2.88 -3.73
CA LYS A 188 -23.66 -4.01 -4.63
C LYS A 188 -24.33 -5.12 -3.85
N GLU A 189 -25.16 -5.89 -4.55
CA GLU A 189 -25.72 -7.11 -4.00
C GLU A 189 -24.74 -8.26 -4.27
N PHE A 190 -24.35 -8.96 -3.21
CA PHE A 190 -23.48 -10.13 -3.28
C PHE A 190 -24.27 -11.40 -3.03
N GLU A 191 -23.88 -12.51 -3.68
CA GLU A 191 -24.38 -13.83 -3.29
C GLU A 191 -23.80 -14.23 -1.93
N ASN A 192 -24.54 -15.06 -1.18
CA ASN A 192 -24.01 -15.66 0.04
C ASN A 192 -22.79 -16.53 -0.28
N CYS A 193 -21.75 -16.42 0.55
CA CYS A 193 -20.55 -17.25 0.42
C CYS A 193 -20.90 -18.74 0.57
N LYS A 194 -20.59 -19.55 -0.45
CA LYS A 194 -20.85 -21.00 -0.41
C LYS A 194 -19.79 -21.70 0.42
N ASP A 195 -20.16 -22.76 1.12
CA ASP A 195 -19.23 -23.55 1.96
C ASP A 195 -17.98 -24.02 1.19
N SER A 196 -18.14 -24.37 -0.09
CA SER A 196 -17.02 -24.78 -0.95
C SER A 196 -16.06 -23.61 -1.26
N GLU A 197 -16.60 -22.40 -1.43
CA GLU A 197 -15.81 -21.19 -1.70
C GLU A 197 -15.07 -20.77 -0.43
N LEU A 198 -15.78 -20.78 0.71
CA LEU A 198 -15.20 -20.50 2.02
C LEU A 198 -14.10 -21.49 2.39
N ALA A 199 -14.26 -22.77 2.06
CA ALA A 199 -13.24 -23.79 2.34
C ALA A 199 -11.93 -23.56 1.56
N ASP A 200 -12.00 -23.03 0.34
CA ASP A 200 -10.84 -22.71 -0.51
C ASP A 200 -10.27 -21.30 -0.25
N PHE A 201 -11.07 -20.40 0.31
CA PHE A 201 -10.72 -19.00 0.55
C PHE A 201 -9.37 -18.81 1.29
N PRO A 202 -9.06 -19.52 2.40
CA PRO A 202 -7.79 -19.34 3.12
C PRO A 202 -6.57 -19.56 2.23
N ARG A 203 -6.62 -20.56 1.34
CA ARG A 203 -5.52 -20.86 0.41
C ARG A 203 -5.31 -19.70 -0.56
N ARG A 204 -6.40 -19.20 -1.18
CA ARG A 204 -6.34 -18.08 -2.14
C ARG A 204 -5.86 -16.80 -1.48
N MET A 205 -6.29 -16.55 -0.25
CA MET A 205 -5.85 -15.39 0.51
C MET A 205 -4.36 -15.45 0.81
N SER A 206 -3.83 -16.60 1.26
CA SER A 206 -2.38 -16.76 1.49
C SER A 206 -1.56 -16.60 0.21
N GLU A 207 -2.05 -17.13 -0.92
CA GLU A 207 -1.44 -16.94 -2.23
C GLU A 207 -1.43 -15.46 -2.65
N TRP A 208 -2.54 -14.77 -2.42
CA TRP A 208 -2.65 -13.34 -2.71
C TRP A 208 -1.70 -12.51 -1.83
N LEU A 209 -1.69 -12.74 -0.50
CA LEU A 209 -0.81 -12.04 0.44
C LEU A 209 0.67 -12.20 0.09
N PHE A 210 1.10 -13.39 -0.32
CA PHE A 210 2.47 -13.60 -0.77
C PHE A 210 2.81 -12.75 -2.00
N ASN A 211 1.89 -12.63 -2.96
CA ASN A 211 2.11 -11.77 -4.13
C ASN A 211 2.16 -10.28 -3.75
N ILE A 212 1.35 -9.85 -2.78
CA ILE A 212 1.41 -8.48 -2.24
C ILE A 212 2.76 -8.24 -1.55
N MET A 213 3.22 -9.16 -0.71
CA MET A 213 4.50 -9.07 -0.04
C MET A 213 5.65 -8.94 -1.05
N ARG A 214 5.64 -9.75 -2.13
CA ARG A 214 6.63 -9.65 -3.21
C ARG A 214 6.58 -8.30 -3.94
N ASP A 215 5.40 -7.81 -4.30
CA ASP A 215 5.25 -6.48 -4.93
C ASP A 215 5.77 -5.35 -4.02
N MET A 216 5.54 -5.46 -2.71
CA MET A 216 6.07 -4.51 -1.73
C MET A 216 7.60 -4.60 -1.59
N ALA A 217 8.17 -5.81 -1.69
CA ALA A 217 9.62 -6.03 -1.72
C ALA A 217 10.24 -5.40 -2.97
N ASP A 218 9.65 -5.63 -4.15
CA ASP A 218 10.09 -5.06 -5.43
C ASP A 218 10.08 -3.52 -5.41
N ARG A 219 9.07 -2.92 -4.77
CA ARG A 219 8.94 -1.46 -4.59
C ARG A 219 9.77 -0.90 -3.45
N LYS A 220 10.54 -1.73 -2.73
CA LYS A 220 11.36 -1.33 -1.57
C LYS A 220 10.55 -0.66 -0.45
N THR A 221 9.30 -1.10 -0.26
CA THR A 221 8.39 -0.58 0.78
C THR A 221 8.34 -1.47 2.03
N LEU A 222 8.94 -2.67 1.97
CA LEU A 222 9.09 -3.53 3.14
C LEU A 222 10.28 -3.11 4.00
N SER A 223 10.13 -3.26 5.31
CA SER A 223 11.25 -3.15 6.25
C SER A 223 12.30 -4.23 6.01
N GLN A 224 13.52 -4.02 6.51
CA GLN A 224 14.61 -4.99 6.40
C GLN A 224 14.30 -6.33 7.07
N HIS A 225 13.45 -6.31 8.11
CA HIS A 225 12.99 -7.54 8.75
C HIS A 225 12.06 -8.33 7.83
N TYR A 226 11.01 -7.69 7.30
CA TYR A 226 10.05 -8.37 6.43
C TYR A 226 10.62 -8.74 5.06
N LEU A 227 11.59 -7.98 4.54
CA LEU A 227 12.32 -8.35 3.33
C LEU A 227 13.04 -9.71 3.47
N ARG A 228 13.62 -10.00 4.65
CA ARG A 228 14.25 -11.31 4.90
C ARG A 228 13.23 -12.44 4.95
N LEU A 229 12.05 -12.18 5.52
CA LEU A 229 10.96 -13.17 5.54
C LEU A 229 10.44 -13.47 4.13
N GLU A 230 10.36 -12.45 3.27
CA GLU A 230 10.01 -12.61 1.86
C GLU A 230 11.04 -13.47 1.11
N GLN A 231 12.34 -13.18 1.26
CA GLN A 231 13.41 -13.97 0.63
C GLN A 231 13.44 -15.44 1.12
N GLU A 232 13.14 -15.67 2.39
CA GLU A 232 12.95 -17.03 2.92
C GLU A 232 11.73 -17.71 2.29
N ALA A 233 10.63 -16.97 2.11
CA ALA A 233 9.39 -17.45 1.51
C ALA A 233 9.60 -17.87 0.04
N GLU A 234 10.44 -17.16 -0.73
CA GLU A 234 10.81 -17.56 -2.10
C GLU A 234 11.67 -18.82 -2.15
N SER A 235 12.61 -18.95 -1.21
CA SER A 235 13.58 -20.05 -1.21
C SER A 235 13.05 -21.35 -0.56
N ASN A 236 12.03 -21.25 0.30
CA ASN A 236 11.48 -22.37 1.05
C ASN A 236 9.94 -22.50 0.88
N PRO A 237 9.47 -23.47 0.07
CA PRO A 237 8.03 -23.70 -0.14
C PRO A 237 7.21 -23.96 1.13
N SER A 238 7.85 -24.45 2.20
CA SER A 238 7.16 -24.66 3.49
C SER A 238 6.89 -23.38 4.27
N LYS A 239 7.63 -22.30 3.97
CA LYS A 239 7.51 -20.98 4.61
C LYS A 239 6.85 -19.94 3.72
N GLN A 240 6.67 -20.25 2.43
CA GLN A 240 6.11 -19.37 1.42
C GLN A 240 4.85 -18.65 1.89
N TRP A 241 3.85 -19.41 2.36
CA TRP A 241 2.58 -18.87 2.79
C TRP A 241 2.63 -18.36 4.23
N THR A 242 3.32 -19.09 5.11
CA THR A 242 3.44 -18.77 6.53
C THR A 242 4.00 -17.37 6.73
N ASN A 243 5.13 -17.04 6.09
CA ASN A 243 5.78 -15.75 6.26
C ASN A 243 4.90 -14.59 5.80
N ALA A 244 4.21 -14.73 4.66
CA ALA A 244 3.31 -13.70 4.13
C ALA A 244 2.08 -13.49 5.02
N VAL A 245 1.48 -14.58 5.52
CA VAL A 245 0.32 -14.52 6.41
C VAL A 245 0.65 -13.83 7.74
N VAL A 246 1.84 -14.13 8.27
CA VAL A 246 2.32 -13.57 9.54
C VAL A 246 2.69 -12.11 9.39
N TRP A 247 3.48 -11.79 8.36
CA TRP A 247 3.81 -10.41 8.01
C TRP A 247 2.53 -9.56 7.93
N LYS A 248 1.51 -10.05 7.24
CA LYS A 248 0.27 -9.28 7.09
C LYS A 248 -0.42 -9.04 8.43
N TRP A 249 -0.47 -10.03 9.32
CA TRP A 249 -1.04 -9.85 10.65
C TRP A 249 -0.25 -8.81 11.46
N CYS A 250 1.08 -8.90 11.46
CA CYS A 250 1.95 -7.94 12.15
C CYS A 250 1.81 -6.51 11.58
N GLU A 251 1.53 -6.36 10.29
CA GLU A 251 1.28 -5.06 9.66
C GLU A 251 -0.07 -4.47 10.07
N LEU A 252 -1.08 -5.31 10.29
CA LEU A 252 -2.42 -4.88 10.69
C LEU A 252 -2.47 -4.45 12.17
N ASP A 253 -1.77 -5.17 13.06
CA ASP A 253 -1.57 -4.82 14.48
C ASP A 253 -0.63 -3.59 14.58
N SER A 254 -1.19 -2.41 14.39
CA SER A 254 -0.43 -1.18 14.15
C SER A 254 -0.65 -0.13 15.23
N HIS A 255 -1.90 0.14 15.63
CA HIS A 255 -2.17 1.09 16.69
C HIS A 255 -3.55 0.89 17.35
N PRO A 256 -3.60 0.63 18.68
CA PRO A 256 -2.47 0.33 19.55
C PRO A 256 -1.92 -1.08 19.27
N ARG A 257 -0.59 -1.25 19.28
CA ARG A 257 0.01 -2.59 19.20
C ARG A 257 -0.29 -3.39 20.46
N ASN A 258 -1.34 -4.19 20.42
CA ASN A 258 -1.87 -4.93 21.57
C ASN A 258 -1.85 -6.45 21.33
N ARG A 259 -1.22 -6.91 20.25
CA ARG A 259 -1.14 -8.32 19.83
C ARG A 259 -2.50 -8.90 19.43
N ALA A 260 -3.40 -8.04 18.97
CA ALA A 260 -4.74 -8.38 18.55
C ALA A 260 -5.14 -7.45 17.41
N VAL A 261 -5.69 -8.01 16.33
CA VAL A 261 -6.15 -7.19 15.21
C VAL A 261 -7.63 -6.92 15.39
N SER A 262 -7.98 -5.66 15.64
CA SER A 262 -9.38 -5.23 15.78
C SER A 262 -10.13 -5.21 14.45
N ARG A 263 -11.47 -5.15 14.48
CA ARG A 263 -12.29 -4.93 13.27
C ARG A 263 -11.89 -3.67 12.48
N HIS A 264 -11.41 -2.63 13.16
CA HIS A 264 -10.97 -1.41 12.48
C HIS A 264 -9.64 -1.63 11.74
N GLU A 265 -8.71 -2.37 12.34
CA GLU A 265 -7.42 -2.70 11.73
C GLU A 265 -7.56 -3.68 10.56
N LEU A 266 -8.63 -4.48 10.49
CA LEU A 266 -8.93 -5.30 9.30
C LEU A 266 -9.39 -4.48 8.10
N PHE A 267 -9.74 -3.20 8.28
CA PHE A 267 -10.31 -2.38 7.22
C PHE A 267 -9.46 -2.30 5.93
N PRO A 268 -8.12 -2.14 5.98
CA PRO A 268 -7.27 -2.08 4.80
C PRO A 268 -7.25 -3.36 3.95
N ILE A 269 -7.62 -4.52 4.51
CA ILE A 269 -7.78 -5.76 3.74
C ILE A 269 -9.23 -6.04 3.36
N ARG A 270 -10.17 -5.72 4.24
CA ARG A 270 -11.59 -5.99 4.03
C ARG A 270 -12.17 -5.09 2.95
N ALA A 271 -12.05 -3.77 3.12
CA ALA A 271 -12.75 -2.80 2.29
C ALA A 271 -12.33 -2.82 0.80
N PRO A 272 -11.04 -3.00 0.44
CA PRO A 272 -10.65 -3.09 -0.97
C PRO A 272 -11.06 -4.40 -1.64
N LEU A 273 -11.16 -5.49 -0.88
CA LEU A 273 -11.39 -6.83 -1.42
C LEU A 273 -12.85 -7.27 -1.39
N LEU A 274 -13.67 -6.74 -0.49
CA LEU A 274 -15.06 -7.21 -0.31
C LEU A 274 -15.88 -7.14 -1.61
N ALA A 275 -15.67 -6.10 -2.42
CA ALA A 275 -16.33 -5.96 -3.72
C ALA A 275 -15.83 -6.94 -4.81
N LEU A 276 -14.70 -7.60 -4.59
CA LEU A 276 -14.07 -8.57 -5.49
C LEU A 276 -14.21 -10.00 -4.99
N GLU A 277 -14.36 -10.18 -3.67
CA GLU A 277 -14.35 -11.46 -2.97
C GLU A 277 -15.41 -11.45 -1.86
N HIS A 278 -16.62 -11.89 -2.18
CA HIS A 278 -17.78 -11.87 -1.27
C HIS A 278 -17.60 -12.71 0.00
N CYS A 279 -16.67 -13.67 -0.01
CA CYS A 279 -16.38 -14.53 1.13
C CYS A 279 -15.48 -13.89 2.20
N ILE A 280 -14.82 -12.75 1.93
CA ILE A 280 -13.85 -12.19 2.88
C ILE A 280 -14.48 -11.85 4.22
N GLY A 281 -15.71 -11.30 4.23
CA GLY A 281 -16.41 -10.99 5.47
C GLY A 281 -16.67 -12.23 6.31
N THR A 282 -17.33 -13.23 5.72
CA THR A 282 -17.61 -14.52 6.40
C THR A 282 -16.33 -15.23 6.84
N PHE A 283 -15.24 -15.11 6.07
CA PHE A 283 -13.95 -15.68 6.46
C PHE A 283 -13.36 -14.98 7.68
N LEU A 284 -13.30 -13.64 7.69
CA LEU A 284 -12.77 -12.87 8.82
C LEU A 284 -13.63 -13.09 10.08
N ASP A 285 -14.95 -13.16 9.94
CA ASP A 285 -15.84 -13.50 11.07
C ASP A 285 -15.56 -14.91 11.61
N SER A 286 -15.14 -15.86 10.75
CA SER A 286 -14.76 -17.21 11.19
C SER A 286 -13.40 -17.29 11.88
N CYS A 287 -12.59 -16.23 11.75
CA CYS A 287 -11.31 -16.09 12.45
C CYS A 287 -11.48 -15.59 13.89
N ASP A 288 -12.68 -15.16 14.31
CA ASP A 288 -13.01 -14.72 15.67
C ASP A 288 -14.02 -15.71 16.31
N PRO A 289 -13.55 -16.85 16.85
CA PRO A 289 -14.43 -17.91 17.35
C PRO A 289 -15.04 -17.63 18.74
N ASP A 290 -14.46 -16.72 19.52
CA ASP A 290 -14.96 -16.29 20.83
C ASP A 290 -15.73 -14.97 20.81
N ASP A 291 -15.85 -14.33 19.63
CA ASP A 291 -16.68 -13.15 19.33
C ASP A 291 -16.30 -11.93 20.18
N ASP A 292 -15.00 -11.81 20.51
CA ASP A 292 -14.48 -10.68 21.27
C ASP A 292 -14.13 -9.46 20.39
N HIS A 293 -14.35 -9.59 19.07
CA HIS A 293 -14.12 -8.57 18.03
C HIS A 293 -12.64 -8.25 17.79
N GLU A 294 -11.75 -9.09 18.30
CA GLU A 294 -10.31 -9.04 18.14
C GLU A 294 -9.82 -10.36 17.52
N ILE A 295 -8.74 -10.32 16.74
CA ILE A 295 -8.16 -11.54 16.16
C ILE A 295 -6.71 -11.65 16.60
N THR A 296 -6.44 -12.61 17.48
CA THR A 296 -5.08 -12.94 17.90
C THR A 296 -4.30 -13.64 16.79
N ILE A 297 -2.97 -13.65 16.90
CA ILE A 297 -2.11 -14.35 15.92
C ILE A 297 -2.40 -15.85 15.87
N HIS A 298 -2.82 -16.45 16.99
CA HIS A 298 -3.15 -17.88 17.08
C HIS A 298 -4.44 -18.21 16.33
N GLU A 299 -5.44 -17.32 16.42
CA GLU A 299 -6.69 -17.45 15.69
C GLU A 299 -6.52 -17.21 14.20
N TRP A 300 -5.78 -16.15 13.86
CA TRP A 300 -5.40 -15.86 12.48
C TRP A 300 -4.69 -17.04 11.83
N ALA A 301 -3.71 -17.64 12.51
CA ALA A 301 -2.97 -18.80 12.02
C ALA A 301 -3.87 -20.03 11.84
N LYS A 302 -4.82 -20.24 12.77
CA LYS A 302 -5.78 -21.34 12.70
C LYS A 302 -6.74 -21.18 11.53
N CYS A 303 -7.30 -19.99 11.31
CA CYS A 303 -8.27 -19.76 10.23
C CYS A 303 -7.60 -19.74 8.85
N THR A 304 -6.35 -19.27 8.75
CA THR A 304 -5.52 -19.33 7.52
C THR A 304 -4.91 -20.71 7.26
N LYS A 305 -5.16 -21.69 8.15
CA LYS A 305 -4.73 -23.10 8.04
C LYS A 305 -3.20 -23.27 8.03
N LEU A 306 -2.48 -22.45 8.80
CA LEU A 306 -1.04 -22.62 9.00
C LEU A 306 -0.74 -23.89 9.82
N SER A 307 0.46 -24.44 9.63
CA SER A 307 0.87 -25.67 10.31
C SER A 307 1.17 -25.41 11.80
N VAL A 308 0.92 -26.39 12.67
CA VAL A 308 1.11 -26.25 14.13
C VAL A 308 2.57 -25.93 14.49
N ASP A 309 3.53 -26.43 13.70
CA ASP A 309 4.96 -26.16 13.89
C ASP A 309 5.34 -24.71 13.55
N ASP A 310 4.51 -24.04 12.74
CA ASP A 310 4.65 -22.62 12.45
C ASP A 310 4.04 -21.78 13.59
N VAL A 311 2.87 -22.18 14.11
CA VAL A 311 2.09 -21.47 15.15
C VAL A 311 2.94 -21.12 16.39
N SER A 312 3.83 -22.01 16.83
CA SER A 312 4.62 -21.78 18.04
C SER A 312 5.74 -20.75 17.89
N LYS A 313 6.04 -20.28 16.67
CA LYS A 313 7.12 -19.32 16.38
C LYS A 313 6.60 -17.99 15.83
N LEU A 314 5.28 -17.82 15.73
CA LEU A 314 4.68 -16.70 15.01
C LEU A 314 4.89 -15.35 15.70
N GLU A 315 4.90 -15.34 17.03
CA GLU A 315 5.15 -14.11 17.80
C GLU A 315 6.58 -13.60 17.53
N ASP A 316 7.58 -14.48 17.44
CA ASP A 316 8.97 -14.08 17.18
C ASP A 316 9.22 -13.55 15.74
N LEU A 317 8.22 -13.64 14.85
CA LEU A 317 8.31 -13.21 13.46
C LEU A 317 7.86 -11.76 13.23
N CYS A 318 7.21 -11.09 14.18
CA CYS A 318 6.93 -9.67 14.06
C CYS A 318 8.18 -8.83 14.36
N GLU A 319 8.37 -7.73 13.63
CA GLU A 319 9.57 -6.87 13.74
C GLU A 319 9.77 -6.33 15.17
N ASP A 320 8.70 -5.83 15.80
CA ASP A 320 8.75 -5.15 17.11
C ASP A 320 8.77 -6.08 18.32
N ILE A 321 8.58 -7.40 18.15
CA ILE A 321 8.77 -8.37 19.25
C ILE A 321 10.26 -8.54 19.59
N ARG A 322 11.17 -8.12 18.70
CA ARG A 322 12.61 -8.21 18.91
C ARG A 322 13.17 -7.09 19.79
N ASP A 323 12.45 -5.98 19.93
CA ASP A 323 12.91 -4.77 20.62
C ASP A 323 12.09 -4.45 21.90
N ALA A 324 11.26 -5.39 22.37
CA ALA A 324 10.48 -5.29 23.61
C ALA A 324 11.09 -6.05 24.81
#